data_AF-A0A353Z342-F1
#
_entry.id   AF-A0A353Z342-F1
#
_cell.length_a   1.000
_cell.length_b   1.000
_cell.length_c   1.000
_cell.angle_alpha   90.00
_cell.angle_beta   90.00
_cell.angle_gamma   90.00
#
_symmetry.space_group_name_H-M   'P 1'
#
loop_
_entity.id
_entity.type
_entity.pdbx_description
1 polymer ?
#
loop_
_entity_poly.entity_id
_entity_poly.type
_entity_poly.pdbx_seq_one_letter_code
_entity_poly.pdbx_strand_id
1 'polypeptide(L)'
;MCIKLQPLLKKLLLNRNSILVMAVIAGLAVGNYATHLKAFTIYFLAIAMTFSTTGIDSKALWPPKKIIGPLLIGALLNYLVFGTIILVLAWLLIPDKLLFYGFVVIAAAPPGIAVIPFTYILKGDVNFAVLGTLGAFLASIPLAPLYVDLFSQTSGISPMQLFWLMVKLVLLPLLFSRLLLLKPIKPIVFKIRGKVVDWSFAFIIFTAVGMNRQVFFTDPKTLLLVTLVLAGSTFLLGAFFN
;
A
#
# COMPACT_ATOMS: atom_id res chain seq x y z
N MET A 1 -34.71 -16.34 14.56
CA MET A 1 -33.89 -15.67 13.52
C MET A 1 -32.57 -15.07 14.04
N CYS A 2 -32.41 -14.80 15.35
CA CYS A 2 -31.17 -14.22 15.93
C CYS A 2 -29.93 -15.13 16.01
N ILE A 3 -30.07 -16.47 16.02
CA ILE A 3 -28.95 -17.37 16.37
C ILE A 3 -27.93 -17.55 15.22
N LYS A 4 -28.35 -17.37 13.95
CA LYS A 4 -27.43 -17.43 12.78
C LYS A 4 -26.71 -16.11 12.50
N LEU A 5 -27.11 -14.99 13.10
CA LEU A 5 -26.55 -13.68 12.79
C LEU A 5 -25.17 -13.46 13.44
N GLN A 6 -24.97 -13.92 14.67
CA GLN A 6 -23.69 -13.80 15.38
C GLN A 6 -22.48 -14.44 14.68
N PRO A 7 -22.53 -15.71 14.19
CA PRO A 7 -21.39 -16.31 13.50
C PRO A 7 -21.12 -15.64 12.15
N LEU A 8 -22.17 -15.16 11.47
CA LEU A 8 -22.07 -14.49 10.18
C LEU A 8 -21.49 -13.07 10.32
N LEU A 9 -21.93 -12.32 11.32
CA LEU A 9 -21.39 -10.99 11.65
C LEU A 9 -19.91 -11.08 12.06
N LYS A 10 -19.54 -12.09 12.87
CA LYS A 10 -18.14 -12.36 13.19
C LYS A 10 -17.33 -12.70 11.94
N LYS A 11 -17.86 -13.53 11.03
CA LYS A 11 -17.17 -13.90 9.79
C LYS A 11 -16.97 -12.69 8.86
N LEU A 12 -17.95 -11.79 8.80
CA LEU A 12 -17.90 -10.54 8.03
C LEU A 12 -16.87 -9.55 8.60
N LEU A 13 -16.85 -9.36 9.93
CA LEU A 13 -15.94 -8.44 10.61
C LEU A 13 -14.50 -8.97 10.78
N LEU A 14 -14.27 -10.25 10.47
CA LEU A 14 -12.96 -10.90 10.59
C LEU A 14 -12.33 -11.25 9.24
N ASN A 15 -13.07 -11.13 8.14
CA ASN A 15 -12.55 -11.38 6.80
C ASN A 15 -12.00 -10.09 6.18
N ARG A 16 -10.74 -10.13 5.72
CA ARG A 16 -10.08 -8.98 5.08
C ARG A 16 -10.92 -8.35 3.96
N ASN A 17 -11.37 -9.14 2.99
CA ASN A 17 -12.09 -8.62 1.84
C ASN A 17 -13.41 -7.98 2.26
N SER A 18 -14.12 -8.59 3.22
CA SER A 18 -15.34 -8.00 3.78
C SER A 18 -15.06 -6.67 4.47
N ILE A 19 -14.01 -6.59 5.32
CA ILE A 19 -13.62 -5.34 6.00
C ILE A 19 -13.33 -4.22 4.99
N LEU A 20 -12.53 -4.51 3.97
CA LEU A 20 -12.13 -3.50 2.99
C LEU A 20 -13.30 -3.05 2.09
N VAL A 21 -14.17 -3.98 1.67
CA VAL A 21 -15.39 -3.63 0.91
C VAL A 21 -16.35 -2.81 1.76
N MET A 22 -16.54 -3.17 3.03
CA MET A 22 -17.35 -2.37 3.95
C MET A 22 -16.78 -0.96 4.15
N ALA A 23 -15.46 -0.79 4.17
CA ALA A 23 -14.83 0.53 4.25
C ALA A 23 -15.16 1.41 3.03
N VAL A 24 -15.14 0.84 1.83
CA VAL A 24 -15.54 1.55 0.60
C VAL A 24 -17.02 1.93 0.67
N ILE A 25 -17.90 0.97 0.98
CA ILE A 25 -19.34 1.22 1.09
C ILE A 25 -19.64 2.29 2.15
N ALA A 26 -19.00 2.20 3.32
CA ALA A 26 -19.14 3.19 4.38
C ALA A 26 -18.62 4.57 3.94
N GLY A 27 -17.49 4.62 3.22
CA GLY A 27 -16.95 5.87 2.67
C GLY A 27 -17.93 6.53 1.70
N LEU A 28 -18.61 5.76 0.87
CA LEU A 28 -19.63 6.28 -0.06
C LEU A 28 -20.91 6.73 0.67
N ALA A 29 -21.38 5.95 1.64
CA ALA A 29 -22.64 6.19 2.34
C ALA A 29 -22.53 7.34 3.36
N VAL A 30 -21.51 7.31 4.21
CA VAL A 30 -21.33 8.24 5.35
C VAL A 30 -20.01 9.00 5.29
N GLY A 31 -19.48 9.25 4.08
CA GLY A 31 -18.20 9.92 3.85
C GLY A 31 -18.07 11.33 4.42
N ASN A 32 -19.16 11.96 4.84
CA ASN A 32 -19.13 13.27 5.51
C ASN A 32 -18.27 13.26 6.79
N TYR A 33 -18.19 12.11 7.47
CA TYR A 33 -17.35 11.94 8.67
C TYR A 33 -15.87 11.70 8.37
N ALA A 34 -15.49 11.49 7.10
CA ALA A 34 -14.10 11.24 6.71
C ALA A 34 -13.17 12.43 7.02
N THR A 35 -13.70 13.65 7.02
CA THR A 35 -12.97 14.87 7.37
C THR A 35 -12.36 14.81 8.78
N HIS A 36 -13.06 14.21 9.74
CA HIS A 36 -12.57 14.02 11.11
C HIS A 36 -11.43 13.01 11.19
N LEU A 37 -11.41 12.01 10.30
CA LEU A 37 -10.37 10.98 10.27
C LEU A 37 -9.17 11.35 9.39
N LYS A 38 -9.29 12.40 8.57
CA LYS A 38 -8.23 12.87 7.66
C LYS A 38 -6.88 13.01 8.37
N ALA A 39 -6.84 13.70 9.51
CA ALA A 39 -5.61 13.90 10.29
C ALA A 39 -5.03 12.59 10.87
N PHE A 40 -5.88 11.59 11.11
CA PHE A 40 -5.47 10.30 11.67
C PHE A 40 -4.91 9.32 10.63
N THR A 41 -5.13 9.58 9.34
CA THR A 41 -4.67 8.72 8.22
C THR A 41 -3.19 8.37 8.31
N ILE A 42 -2.33 9.34 8.66
CA ILE A 42 -0.89 9.11 8.78
C ILE A 42 -0.54 8.16 9.93
N TYR A 43 -1.29 8.21 11.03
CA TYR A 43 -1.10 7.32 12.18
C TYR A 43 -1.59 5.91 11.85
N PHE A 44 -2.74 5.78 11.17
CA PHE A 44 -3.21 4.49 10.67
C PHE A 44 -2.20 3.86 9.71
N LEU A 45 -1.59 4.67 8.83
CA LEU A 45 -0.56 4.21 7.92
C LEU A 45 0.70 3.76 8.68
N ALA A 46 1.16 4.54 9.66
CA ALA A 46 2.29 4.15 10.51
C ALA A 46 2.03 2.83 11.23
N ILE A 47 0.84 2.65 11.84
CA ILE A 47 0.43 1.40 12.50
C ILE A 47 0.42 0.24 11.49
N ALA A 48 -0.21 0.44 10.33
CA ALA A 48 -0.26 -0.57 9.28
C ALA A 48 1.15 -1.01 8.87
N MET A 49 2.06 -0.06 8.63
CA MET A 49 3.43 -0.34 8.23
C MET A 49 4.22 -1.03 9.34
N THR A 50 4.09 -0.60 10.60
CA THR A 50 4.78 -1.22 11.74
C THR A 50 4.34 -2.66 11.90
N PHE A 51 3.04 -2.96 11.90
CA PHE A 51 2.54 -4.32 12.06
C PHE A 51 2.81 -5.19 10.83
N SER A 52 2.67 -4.65 9.62
CA SER A 52 2.90 -5.41 8.39
C SER A 52 4.37 -5.83 8.27
N THR A 53 5.32 -4.96 8.65
CA THR A 53 6.76 -5.25 8.57
C THR A 53 7.26 -6.22 9.64
N THR A 54 6.46 -6.54 10.67
CA THR A 54 6.77 -7.65 11.61
C THR A 54 6.84 -9.01 10.90
N GLY A 55 6.24 -9.13 9.71
CA GLY A 55 6.32 -10.34 8.89
C GLY A 55 7.67 -10.58 8.23
N ILE A 56 8.56 -9.57 8.19
CA ILE A 56 9.90 -9.69 7.61
C ILE A 56 10.81 -10.40 8.62
N ASP A 57 11.14 -11.67 8.34
CA ASP A 57 12.05 -12.44 9.17
C ASP A 57 13.45 -11.82 9.14
N SER A 58 13.98 -11.47 10.32
CA SER A 58 15.34 -10.96 10.46
C SER A 58 16.39 -11.95 9.96
N LYS A 59 16.09 -13.26 9.96
CA LYS A 59 16.99 -14.30 9.41
C LYS A 59 17.12 -14.23 7.90
N ALA A 60 16.09 -13.76 7.19
CA ALA A 60 16.13 -13.59 5.73
C ALA A 60 17.17 -12.54 5.30
N LEU A 61 17.61 -11.68 6.24
CA LEU A 61 18.61 -10.64 5.99
C LEU A 61 20.05 -11.18 6.00
N TRP A 62 20.29 -12.48 6.22
CA TRP A 62 21.62 -13.06 6.32
C TRP A 62 21.80 -14.27 5.40
N PRO A 63 22.94 -14.42 4.66
CA PRO A 63 24.11 -13.53 4.59
C PRO A 63 23.93 -12.37 3.58
N PRO A 64 24.61 -11.22 3.78
CA PRO A 64 24.31 -9.97 3.09
C PRO A 64 24.75 -9.97 1.61
N LYS A 65 25.68 -10.84 1.23
CA LYS A 65 26.06 -10.98 -0.20
C LYS A 65 24.93 -11.56 -1.04
N LYS A 66 24.03 -12.36 -0.45
CA LYS A 66 22.92 -13.01 -1.16
C LYS A 66 21.62 -12.18 -1.14
N ILE A 67 21.55 -11.10 -0.34
CA ILE A 67 20.35 -10.27 -0.23
C ILE A 67 20.33 -9.11 -1.23
N ILE A 68 21.49 -8.61 -1.66
CA ILE A 68 21.59 -7.39 -2.48
C ILE A 68 20.87 -7.59 -3.83
N GLY A 69 21.05 -8.75 -4.47
CA GLY A 69 20.38 -9.07 -5.73
C GLY A 69 18.85 -8.95 -5.62
N PRO A 70 18.19 -9.72 -4.73
CA PRO A 70 16.75 -9.61 -4.51
C PRO A 70 16.27 -8.20 -4.12
N LEU A 71 17.01 -7.48 -3.26
CA LEU A 71 16.67 -6.10 -2.87
C LEU A 71 16.62 -5.16 -4.09
N LEU A 72 17.67 -5.21 -4.93
CA LEU A 72 17.78 -4.36 -6.12
C LEU A 72 16.77 -4.74 -7.19
N ILE A 73 16.57 -6.05 -7.43
CA ILE A 73 15.58 -6.51 -8.41
C ILE A 73 14.17 -6.11 -7.97
N GLY A 74 13.82 -6.25 -6.68
CA GLY A 74 12.53 -5.81 -6.16
C GLY A 74 12.30 -4.31 -6.35
N ALA A 75 13.31 -3.48 -6.06
CA ALA A 75 13.24 -2.04 -6.32
C ALA A 75 13.10 -1.73 -7.82
N LEU A 76 13.88 -2.40 -8.68
CA LEU A 76 13.82 -2.21 -10.13
C LEU A 76 12.44 -2.59 -10.67
N LEU A 77 11.89 -3.74 -10.27
CA LEU A 77 10.57 -4.18 -10.72
C LEU A 77 9.46 -3.21 -10.27
N ASN A 78 9.54 -2.66 -9.06
CA ASN A 78 8.53 -1.73 -8.56
C ASN A 78 8.62 -0.35 -9.22
N TYR A 79 9.80 0.26 -9.21
CA TYR A 79 9.94 1.65 -9.67
C TYR A 79 10.14 1.72 -11.18
N LEU A 80 11.08 0.93 -11.72
CA LEU A 80 11.35 1.01 -13.15
C LEU A 80 10.25 0.33 -13.96
N VAL A 81 9.91 -0.94 -13.67
CA VAL A 81 8.97 -1.69 -14.52
C VAL A 81 7.52 -1.28 -14.25
N PHE A 82 7.03 -1.43 -13.02
CA PHE A 82 5.67 -1.03 -12.67
C PHE A 82 5.46 0.49 -12.76
N GLY A 83 6.40 1.28 -12.22
CA GLY A 83 6.34 2.74 -12.28
C GLY A 83 6.34 3.30 -13.72
N THR A 84 7.14 2.75 -14.64
CA THR A 84 7.09 3.22 -16.04
C THR A 84 5.76 2.89 -16.69
N ILE A 85 5.25 1.66 -16.52
CA ILE A 85 4.00 1.24 -17.14
C ILE A 85 2.83 2.09 -16.64
N ILE A 86 2.72 2.30 -15.33
CA ILE A 86 1.63 3.11 -14.77
C ILE A 86 1.74 4.57 -15.23
N LEU A 87 2.95 5.14 -15.31
CA LEU A 87 3.16 6.52 -15.78
C LEU A 87 2.86 6.68 -17.27
N VAL A 88 3.27 5.72 -18.11
CA VAL A 88 2.98 5.74 -19.55
C VAL A 88 1.49 5.62 -19.79
N LEU A 89 0.81 4.68 -19.14
CA LEU A 89 -0.65 4.53 -19.27
C LEU A 89 -1.37 5.77 -18.73
N ALA A 90 -0.94 6.32 -17.60
CA ALA A 90 -1.51 7.55 -17.05
C ALA A 90 -1.31 8.72 -18.00
N TRP A 91 -0.12 8.88 -18.58
CA TRP A 91 0.17 9.95 -19.54
C TRP A 91 -0.69 9.85 -20.80
N LEU A 92 -0.97 8.64 -21.28
CA LEU A 92 -1.82 8.40 -22.46
C LEU A 92 -3.31 8.61 -22.19
N LEU A 93 -3.80 8.21 -21.00
CA LEU A 93 -5.24 8.12 -20.72
C LEU A 93 -5.79 9.25 -19.83
N ILE A 94 -4.93 9.93 -19.04
CA ILE A 94 -5.36 10.91 -18.03
C ILE A 94 -5.07 12.33 -18.53
N PRO A 95 -6.09 13.08 -18.95
CA PRO A 95 -5.92 14.44 -19.45
C PRO A 95 -5.67 15.46 -18.33
N ASP A 96 -6.16 15.19 -17.12
CA ASP A 96 -6.03 16.09 -15.97
C ASP A 96 -4.66 15.94 -15.29
N LYS A 97 -3.92 17.05 -15.18
CA LYS A 97 -2.57 17.05 -14.60
C LYS A 97 -2.54 16.70 -13.11
N LEU A 98 -3.55 17.10 -12.34
CA LEU A 98 -3.61 16.81 -10.91
C LEU A 98 -3.87 15.31 -10.67
N LEU A 99 -4.74 14.70 -11.49
CA LEU A 99 -4.94 13.26 -11.47
C LEU A 99 -3.68 12.51 -11.91
N PHE A 100 -2.97 13.00 -12.93
CA PHE A 100 -1.67 12.44 -13.33
C PHE A 100 -0.66 12.47 -12.18
N TYR A 101 -0.57 13.56 -11.40
CA TYR A 101 0.29 13.61 -10.21
C TYR A 101 -0.09 12.57 -9.15
N GLY A 102 -1.38 12.26 -9.03
CA GLY A 102 -1.84 11.11 -8.23
C GLY A 102 -1.20 9.79 -8.67
N PHE A 103 -1.09 9.54 -9.98
CA PHE A 103 -0.40 8.37 -10.52
C PHE A 103 1.12 8.41 -10.31
N VAL A 104 1.75 9.59 -10.35
CA VAL A 104 3.16 9.75 -9.98
C VAL A 104 3.39 9.31 -8.54
N VAL A 105 2.50 9.69 -7.62
CA VAL A 105 2.57 9.25 -6.22
C VAL A 105 2.37 7.73 -6.09
N ILE A 106 1.49 7.12 -6.88
CA ILE A 106 1.31 5.66 -6.91
C ILE A 106 2.55 4.95 -7.45
N ALA A 107 3.14 5.44 -8.54
CA ALA A 107 4.38 4.90 -9.13
C ALA A 107 5.57 5.01 -8.17
N ALA A 108 5.60 6.08 -7.37
CA ALA A 108 6.58 6.36 -6.34
C ALA A 108 6.38 5.58 -5.04
N ALA A 109 5.24 4.90 -4.87
CA ALA A 109 4.93 4.19 -3.64
C ALA A 109 5.61 2.80 -3.60
N PRO A 110 6.06 2.34 -2.42
CA PRO A 110 6.56 0.99 -2.26
C PRO A 110 5.42 -0.05 -2.41
N PRO A 111 5.75 -1.31 -2.73
CA PRO A 111 4.76 -2.35 -2.94
C PRO A 111 4.05 -2.74 -1.64
N GLY A 112 2.81 -3.19 -1.77
CA GLY A 112 2.03 -3.68 -0.64
C GLY A 112 2.59 -4.97 -0.04
N ILE A 113 2.59 -5.06 1.29
CA ILE A 113 3.13 -6.23 2.03
C ILE A 113 2.31 -7.51 1.80
N ALA A 114 1.10 -7.38 1.25
CA ALA A 114 0.27 -8.50 0.82
C ALA A 114 0.93 -9.38 -0.26
N VAL A 115 1.96 -8.89 -0.97
CA VAL A 115 2.73 -9.70 -1.93
C VAL A 115 3.28 -10.97 -1.27
N ILE A 116 3.81 -10.88 -0.03
CA ILE A 116 4.42 -12.02 0.68
C ILE A 116 3.45 -13.20 0.88
N PRO A 117 2.25 -13.03 1.49
CA PRO A 117 1.31 -14.15 1.63
C PRO A 117 0.78 -14.65 0.27
N PHE A 118 0.64 -13.80 -0.74
CA PHE A 118 0.25 -14.26 -2.07
C PHE A 118 1.35 -15.09 -2.74
N THR A 119 2.62 -14.72 -2.60
CA THR A 119 3.75 -15.53 -3.04
C THR A 119 3.71 -16.92 -2.40
N TYR A 120 3.41 -17.02 -1.11
CA TYR A 120 3.26 -18.31 -0.43
C TYR A 120 2.11 -19.15 -1.01
N ILE A 121 0.93 -18.53 -1.21
CA ILE A 121 -0.26 -19.21 -1.76
C ILE A 121 0.02 -19.72 -3.19
N LEU A 122 0.73 -18.92 -3.99
CA LEU A 122 1.10 -19.23 -5.37
C LEU A 122 2.36 -20.11 -5.48
N LYS A 123 2.91 -20.60 -4.36
CA LYS A 123 4.12 -21.43 -4.28
C LYS A 123 5.38 -20.78 -4.91
N GLY A 124 5.46 -19.46 -4.89
CA GLY A 124 6.65 -18.71 -5.32
C GLY A 124 7.73 -18.64 -4.24
N ASP A 125 8.84 -17.97 -4.56
CA ASP A 125 9.95 -17.75 -3.61
C ASP A 125 9.61 -16.67 -2.58
N VAL A 126 9.20 -17.10 -1.39
CA VAL A 126 8.84 -16.22 -0.27
C VAL A 126 10.03 -15.40 0.23
N ASN A 127 11.25 -15.96 0.21
CA ASN A 127 12.44 -15.22 0.66
C ASN A 127 12.75 -14.08 -0.31
N PHE A 128 12.67 -14.36 -1.62
CA PHE A 128 12.79 -13.33 -2.64
C PHE A 128 11.70 -12.26 -2.48
N ALA A 129 10.44 -12.63 -2.25
CA ALA A 129 9.36 -11.67 -2.06
C ALA A 129 9.58 -10.78 -0.82
N VAL A 130 10.04 -11.36 0.30
CA VAL A 130 10.37 -10.60 1.52
C VAL A 130 11.49 -9.60 1.26
N LEU A 131 12.59 -10.06 0.65
CA LEU A 131 13.75 -9.21 0.36
C LEU A 131 13.44 -8.17 -0.71
N GLY A 132 12.82 -8.54 -1.82
CA GLY A 132 12.44 -7.60 -2.88
C GLY A 132 11.48 -6.53 -2.39
N THR A 133 10.50 -6.90 -1.55
CA THR A 133 9.61 -5.93 -0.90
C THR A 133 10.41 -4.97 -0.03
N LEU A 134 11.28 -5.48 0.86
CA LEU A 134 12.13 -4.63 1.71
C LEU A 134 13.01 -3.67 0.87
N GLY A 135 13.59 -4.16 -0.23
CA GLY A 135 14.42 -3.37 -1.13
C GLY A 135 13.64 -2.23 -1.76
N ALA A 136 12.41 -2.51 -2.22
CA ALA A 136 11.52 -1.49 -2.74
C ALA A 136 11.09 -0.48 -1.66
N PHE A 137 10.84 -0.90 -0.42
CA PHE A 137 10.58 0.00 0.70
C PHE A 137 11.76 0.95 0.95
N LEU A 138 12.98 0.42 1.06
CA LEU A 138 14.17 1.26 1.28
C LEU A 138 14.43 2.21 0.11
N ALA A 139 14.24 1.72 -1.12
CA ALA A 139 14.40 2.52 -2.33
C ALA A 139 13.34 3.64 -2.47
N SER A 140 12.16 3.52 -1.84
CA SER A 140 11.15 4.59 -1.83
C SER A 140 11.66 5.90 -1.23
N ILE A 141 12.62 5.83 -0.29
CA ILE A 141 13.12 7.00 0.45
C ILE A 141 13.75 8.02 -0.50
N PRO A 142 14.71 7.65 -1.36
CA PRO A 142 15.22 8.54 -2.40
C PRO A 142 14.36 8.57 -3.66
N LEU A 143 13.68 7.48 -4.05
CA LEU A 143 12.99 7.44 -5.33
C LEU A 143 11.66 8.18 -5.33
N ALA A 144 10.87 8.12 -4.24
CA ALA A 144 9.60 8.85 -4.19
C ALA A 144 9.75 10.37 -4.37
N PRO A 145 10.67 11.07 -3.65
CA PRO A 145 10.91 12.48 -3.90
C PRO A 145 11.47 12.75 -5.30
N LEU A 146 12.32 11.86 -5.83
CA LEU A 146 12.83 11.97 -7.21
C LEU A 146 11.70 11.89 -8.24
N TYR A 147 10.73 10.99 -8.08
CA TYR A 147 9.58 10.88 -8.98
C TYR A 147 8.73 12.16 -8.97
N VAL A 148 8.45 12.70 -7.77
CA VAL A 148 7.70 13.95 -7.64
C VAL A 148 8.48 15.12 -8.25
N ASP A 149 9.79 15.17 -8.06
CA ASP A 149 10.66 16.20 -8.64
C ASP A 149 10.74 16.10 -10.18
N LEU A 150 10.74 14.90 -10.74
CA LEU A 150 10.81 14.71 -12.19
C LEU A 150 9.45 14.92 -12.89
N PHE A 151 8.36 14.46 -12.29
CA PHE A 151 7.06 14.35 -12.97
C PHE A 151 5.95 15.23 -12.37
N SER A 152 6.19 15.91 -11.25
CA SER A 152 5.15 16.63 -10.49
C SER A 152 5.62 17.94 -9.85
N GLN A 153 6.56 18.67 -10.47
CA GLN A 153 7.14 19.91 -9.92
C GLN A 153 6.09 20.97 -9.54
N THR A 154 5.00 21.07 -10.30
CA THR A 154 3.93 22.06 -10.08
C THR A 154 2.83 21.55 -9.15
N SER A 155 2.98 20.37 -8.53
CA SER A 155 2.00 19.81 -7.58
C SER A 155 1.98 20.55 -6.22
N GLY A 156 2.99 21.38 -5.94
CA GLY A 156 3.18 22.02 -4.64
C GLY A 156 3.74 21.10 -3.55
N ILE A 157 4.05 19.84 -3.89
CA ILE A 157 4.67 18.88 -2.96
C ILE A 157 6.18 19.11 -2.96
N SER A 158 6.74 19.49 -1.81
CA SER A 158 8.19 19.64 -1.67
C SER A 158 8.90 18.27 -1.67
N PRO A 159 9.84 17.99 -2.60
CA PRO A 159 10.60 16.74 -2.62
C PRO A 159 11.35 16.49 -1.30
N MET A 160 11.91 17.54 -0.71
CA MET A 160 12.64 17.41 0.56
C MET A 160 11.71 17.05 1.73
N GLN A 161 10.50 17.61 1.79
CA GLN A 161 9.52 17.22 2.79
C GLN A 161 9.07 15.77 2.59
N LEU A 162 8.90 15.34 1.34
CA LEU A 162 8.56 13.97 1.00
C LEU A 162 9.68 12.99 1.39
N PHE A 163 10.95 13.34 1.18
CA PHE A 163 12.08 12.54 1.66
C PHE A 163 11.99 12.28 3.17
N TRP A 164 11.82 13.34 3.97
CA TRP A 164 11.68 13.20 5.42
C TRP A 164 10.42 12.44 5.82
N LEU A 165 9.33 12.59 5.08
CA LEU A 165 8.11 11.82 5.27
C LEU A 165 8.35 10.32 5.02
N MET A 166 9.06 9.97 3.95
CA MET A 166 9.42 8.58 3.64
C MET A 166 10.35 8.00 4.71
N VAL A 167 11.35 8.76 5.17
CA VAL A 167 12.20 8.35 6.31
C VAL A 167 11.33 8.04 7.53
N LYS A 168 10.39 8.92 7.89
CA LYS A 168 9.50 8.73 9.04
C LYS A 168 8.53 7.57 8.86
N LEU A 169 8.03 7.31 7.65
CA LEU A 169 7.01 6.28 7.38
C LEU A 169 7.58 4.93 6.99
N VAL A 170 8.86 4.86 6.61
CA VAL A 170 9.53 3.61 6.22
C VAL A 170 10.50 3.17 7.31
N LEU A 171 11.48 4.01 7.66
CA LEU A 171 12.52 3.61 8.62
C LEU A 171 11.96 3.45 10.02
N LEU A 172 11.17 4.41 10.52
CA LEU A 172 10.66 4.32 11.90
C LEU A 172 9.75 3.10 12.08
N PRO A 173 8.77 2.80 11.20
CA PRO A 173 7.96 1.59 11.34
C PRO A 173 8.78 0.29 11.24
N LEU A 174 9.81 0.24 10.40
CA LEU A 174 10.72 -0.91 10.32
C LEU A 174 11.54 -1.10 11.59
N LEU A 175 11.94 -0.03 12.26
CA LEU A 175 12.65 -0.09 13.54
C LEU A 175 11.70 -0.47 14.69
N PHE A 176 10.55 0.20 14.78
CA PHE A 176 9.55 -0.10 15.80
C PHE A 176 8.98 -1.51 15.68
N SER A 177 8.88 -2.05 14.47
CA SER A 177 8.43 -3.44 14.29
C SER A 177 9.38 -4.44 14.94
N ARG A 178 10.68 -4.14 15.08
CA ARG A 178 11.63 -5.00 15.79
C ARG A 178 11.34 -5.08 17.28
N LEU A 179 10.87 -3.98 17.89
CA LEU A 179 10.42 -4.00 19.29
C LEU A 179 9.20 -4.89 19.49
N LEU A 180 8.29 -4.93 18.51
CA LEU A 180 7.12 -5.81 18.53
C LEU A 180 7.46 -7.30 18.36
N LEU A 181 8.69 -7.61 17.92
CA LEU A 181 9.19 -8.97 17.75
C LEU A 181 9.95 -9.50 18.97
N LEU A 182 10.05 -8.72 20.05
CA LEU A 182 10.64 -9.17 21.31
C LEU A 182 9.85 -10.36 21.87
N LYS A 183 10.55 -11.34 22.46
CA LYS A 183 10.00 -12.62 22.95
C LYS A 183 8.66 -12.52 23.70
N PRO A 184 8.45 -11.59 24.67
CA PRO A 184 7.19 -11.53 25.41
C PRO A 184 6.00 -11.04 24.56
N ILE A 185 6.25 -10.19 23.56
CA ILE A 185 5.21 -9.51 22.78
C ILE A 185 4.90 -10.25 21.48
N LYS A 186 5.91 -10.92 20.92
CA LYS A 186 5.86 -11.61 19.62
C LYS A 186 4.64 -12.53 19.44
N PRO A 187 4.26 -13.42 20.37
CA PRO A 187 3.13 -14.32 20.16
C PRO A 187 1.80 -13.58 19.98
N ILE A 188 1.60 -12.50 20.74
CA ILE A 188 0.39 -11.67 20.66
C ILE A 188 0.37 -10.94 19.31
N VAL A 189 1.48 -10.33 18.92
CA VAL A 189 1.61 -9.59 17.65
C VAL A 189 1.29 -10.50 16.47
N PHE A 190 1.84 -11.71 16.42
CA PHE A 190 1.55 -12.65 15.32
C PHE A 190 0.06 -13.03 15.24
N LYS A 191 -0.62 -13.12 16.39
CA LYS A 191 -2.05 -13.44 16.45
C LYS A 191 -2.93 -12.29 15.97
N ILE A 192 -2.57 -11.04 16.25
CA ILE A 192 -3.40 -9.87 15.94
C ILE A 192 -2.99 -9.11 14.68
N ARG A 193 -1.77 -9.31 14.16
CA ARG A 193 -1.17 -8.49 13.09
C ARG A 193 -2.10 -8.27 11.91
N GLY A 194 -2.73 -9.35 11.41
CA GLY A 194 -3.57 -9.28 10.22
C GLY A 194 -4.77 -8.36 10.45
N LYS A 195 -5.42 -8.50 11.60
CA LYS A 195 -6.58 -7.67 11.95
C LYS A 195 -6.19 -6.19 12.13
N VAL A 196 -5.07 -5.92 12.79
CA VAL A 196 -4.59 -4.55 12.98
C VAL A 196 -4.34 -3.90 11.63
N VAL A 197 -3.65 -4.59 10.72
CA VAL A 197 -3.37 -4.12 9.37
C VAL A 197 -4.65 -3.91 8.56
N ASP A 198 -5.57 -4.89 8.57
CA ASP A 198 -6.82 -4.82 7.83
C ASP A 198 -7.69 -3.64 8.28
N TRP A 199 -7.83 -3.41 9.59
CA TRP A 199 -8.59 -2.28 10.12
C TRP A 199 -7.90 -0.94 9.89
N SER A 200 -6.57 -0.87 10.01
CA SER A 200 -5.83 0.35 9.64
C SER A 200 -6.07 0.72 8.18
N PHE A 201 -5.99 -0.24 7.26
CA PHE A 201 -6.33 0.01 5.85
C PHE A 201 -7.80 0.35 5.65
N ALA A 202 -8.71 -0.26 6.41
CA ALA A 202 -10.13 0.08 6.36
C ALA A 202 -10.36 1.57 6.68
N PHE A 203 -9.75 2.10 7.74
CA PHE A 203 -9.86 3.53 8.06
C PHE A 203 -9.23 4.45 7.01
N ILE A 204 -8.08 4.05 6.44
CA ILE A 204 -7.43 4.80 5.35
C ILE A 204 -8.34 4.83 4.11
N ILE A 205 -8.88 3.68 3.70
CA ILE A 205 -9.76 3.55 2.53
C ILE A 205 -11.08 4.30 2.76
N PHE A 206 -11.70 4.12 3.92
CA PHE A 206 -12.90 4.88 4.30
C PHE A 206 -12.66 6.39 4.16
N THR A 207 -11.54 6.87 4.69
CA THR A 207 -11.19 8.28 4.64
C THR A 207 -10.94 8.75 3.21
N ALA A 208 -10.15 8.00 2.43
CA ALA A 208 -9.85 8.34 1.04
C ALA A 208 -11.12 8.34 0.15
N VAL A 209 -11.97 7.32 0.27
CA VAL A 209 -13.23 7.23 -0.48
C VAL A 209 -14.21 8.31 -0.02
N GLY A 210 -14.37 8.50 1.30
CA GLY A 210 -15.31 9.48 1.84
C GLY A 210 -14.95 10.93 1.48
N MET A 211 -13.67 11.28 1.52
CA MET A 211 -13.18 12.60 1.10
C MET A 211 -13.39 12.86 -0.39
N ASN A 212 -13.43 11.80 -1.22
CA ASN A 212 -13.58 11.90 -2.67
C ASN A 212 -14.94 11.38 -3.16
N ARG A 213 -15.93 11.22 -2.25
CA ARG A 213 -17.22 10.57 -2.56
C ARG A 213 -17.96 11.21 -3.72
N GLN A 214 -17.81 12.53 -3.93
CA GLN A 214 -18.47 13.25 -5.00
C GLN A 214 -18.07 12.72 -6.38
N VAL A 215 -16.78 12.41 -6.58
CA VAL A 215 -16.24 11.89 -7.84
C VAL A 215 -16.95 10.60 -8.23
N PHE A 216 -17.26 9.74 -7.26
CA PHE A 216 -17.95 8.47 -7.48
C PHE A 216 -19.37 8.62 -8.06
N PHE A 217 -20.06 9.71 -7.73
CA PHE A 217 -21.45 9.95 -8.17
C PHE A 217 -21.56 10.93 -9.33
N THR A 218 -20.56 11.79 -9.53
CA THR A 218 -20.66 12.94 -10.44
C THR A 218 -19.75 12.83 -11.65
N ASP A 219 -18.65 12.08 -11.57
CA ASP A 219 -17.66 11.98 -12.64
C ASP A 219 -17.26 10.52 -12.93
N PRO A 220 -18.18 9.73 -13.52
CA PRO A 220 -17.92 8.33 -13.85
C PRO A 220 -16.82 8.18 -14.93
N LYS A 221 -16.61 9.21 -15.76
CA LYS A 221 -15.55 9.20 -16.78
C LYS A 221 -14.17 9.16 -16.12
N THR A 222 -13.94 10.02 -15.13
CA THR A 222 -12.68 10.02 -14.36
C THR A 222 -12.45 8.67 -13.68
N LEU A 223 -13.47 8.11 -13.03
CA LEU A 223 -13.37 6.78 -12.41
C LEU A 223 -13.00 5.68 -13.41
N LEU A 224 -13.63 5.68 -14.58
CA LEU A 224 -13.36 4.71 -15.63
C LEU A 224 -11.91 4.80 -16.10
N LEU A 225 -11.42 6.02 -16.40
CA LEU A 225 -10.04 6.22 -16.83
C LEU A 225 -9.04 5.79 -15.76
N VAL A 226 -9.28 6.15 -14.49
CA VAL A 226 -8.42 5.73 -13.38
C VAL A 226 -8.40 4.21 -13.24
N THR A 227 -9.57 3.57 -13.34
CA THR A 227 -9.70 2.12 -13.28
C THR A 227 -8.97 1.44 -14.44
N LEU A 228 -9.07 1.98 -15.66
CA LEU A 228 -8.37 1.45 -16.83
C LEU A 228 -6.85 1.52 -16.69
N VAL A 229 -6.32 2.64 -16.19
CA VAL A 229 -4.86 2.77 -15.94
C VAL A 229 -4.39 1.76 -14.90
N LEU A 230 -5.10 1.62 -13.77
CA LEU A 230 -4.73 0.70 -12.69
C LEU A 230 -4.90 -0.77 -13.06
N ALA A 231 -6.00 -1.11 -13.75
CA ALA A 231 -6.24 -2.46 -14.24
C ALA A 231 -5.22 -2.81 -15.33
N GLY A 232 -4.99 -1.90 -16.28
CA GLY A 232 -4.00 -2.05 -17.34
C GLY A 232 -2.61 -2.29 -16.76
N SER A 233 -2.15 -1.46 -15.84
CA SER A 233 -0.81 -1.62 -15.24
C SER A 233 -0.66 -2.93 -14.47
N THR A 234 -1.71 -3.41 -13.79
CA THR A 234 -1.66 -4.64 -13.01
C THR A 234 -1.74 -5.89 -13.89
N PHE A 235 -2.67 -5.94 -14.84
CA PHE A 235 -2.93 -7.13 -15.65
C PHE A 235 -2.00 -7.26 -16.86
N LEU A 236 -1.56 -6.17 -17.49
CA LEU A 236 -0.59 -6.24 -18.58
C LEU A 236 0.72 -6.86 -18.09
N LEU A 237 1.21 -6.39 -16.94
CA LEU A 237 2.38 -6.99 -16.29
C LEU A 237 2.16 -8.47 -15.98
N GLY A 238 1.00 -8.82 -15.41
CA GLY A 238 0.66 -10.20 -15.16
C GLY A 238 0.68 -11.09 -16.41
N ALA A 239 0.31 -10.55 -17.57
CA ALA A 239 0.31 -11.27 -18.84
C ALA A 239 1.72 -11.46 -19.44
N PHE A 240 2.64 -10.50 -19.26
CA PHE A 240 4.02 -10.60 -19.77
C PHE A 240 4.91 -11.54 -18.96
N PHE A 241 4.60 -11.76 -17.68
CA PHE A 241 5.40 -12.57 -16.75
C PHE A 241 4.79 -13.95 -16.42
N ASN A 242 3.66 -14.31 -17.05
CA ASN A 242 3.05 -15.65 -16.99
C ASN A 242 3.58 -16.53 -18.13
#